data_AF-A0A7U9WZ85-F1
#
_entry.id   AF-A0A7U9WZ85-F1
#
_cell.length_a   1.000
_cell.length_b   1.000
_cell.length_c   1.000
_cell.angle_alpha   90.00
_cell.angle_beta   90.00
_cell.angle_gamma   90.00
#
_symmetry.space_group_name_H-M   'P 1'
#
loop_
_entity.id
_entity.type
_entity.pdbx_description
1 polymer ?
#
loop_
_entity_poly.entity_id
_entity_poly.type
_entity_poly.pdbx_seq_one_letter_code
_entity_poly.pdbx_strand_id
1 'polypeptide(L)'
;MAEQNKNNLNQEHLKQNSSAPQRQLRGLYSKVNISVKSLNIIIIVLAVALVVCMAVGVSNAGFTIRFDSMGGTMVESQKHMYGELIEVPVSPTREGYLFDGWYLDQNTIRPWDLEKDIVTESLTLYAGWRQQ
;
A
#
# COMPACT_ATOMS: atom_id res chain seq x y z
N MET A 1 64.43 -38.59 -1.88
CA MET A 1 64.33 -37.20 -1.36
C MET A 1 64.09 -36.15 -2.47
N ALA A 2 63.52 -36.51 -3.63
CA ALA A 2 63.33 -35.61 -4.78
C ALA A 2 61.85 -35.31 -5.11
N GLU A 3 60.90 -35.86 -4.34
CA GLU A 3 59.47 -35.84 -4.66
C GLU A 3 58.69 -34.74 -3.90
N GLN A 4 59.26 -34.21 -2.81
CA GLN A 4 58.67 -33.08 -2.08
C GLN A 4 58.88 -31.73 -2.77
N ASN A 5 59.87 -31.59 -3.66
CA ASN A 5 60.16 -30.31 -4.32
C ASN A 5 59.23 -30.02 -5.52
N LYS A 6 58.63 -31.05 -6.13
CA LYS A 6 57.65 -30.87 -7.22
C LYS A 6 56.29 -30.38 -6.73
N ASN A 7 55.90 -30.76 -5.51
CA ASN A 7 54.63 -30.34 -4.93
C ASN A 7 54.64 -28.88 -4.46
N ASN A 8 55.79 -28.37 -3.99
CA ASN A 8 55.91 -26.94 -3.64
C ASN A 8 55.91 -26.04 -4.89
N LEU A 9 56.55 -26.47 -5.98
CA LEU A 9 56.54 -25.69 -7.22
C LEU A 9 55.13 -25.55 -7.80
N ASN A 10 54.30 -26.59 -7.73
CA ASN A 10 52.91 -26.51 -8.20
C ASN A 10 51.99 -25.67 -7.27
N GLN A 11 52.29 -25.59 -5.97
CA GLN A 11 51.51 -24.80 -5.02
C GLN A 11 51.71 -23.28 -5.19
N GLU A 12 52.90 -22.83 -5.59
CA GLU A 12 53.18 -21.41 -5.83
C GLU A 12 52.48 -20.90 -7.11
N HIS A 13 52.44 -21.71 -8.16
CA HIS A 13 51.77 -21.34 -9.41
C HIS A 13 50.23 -21.31 -9.30
N LEU A 14 49.62 -22.08 -8.40
CA LEU A 14 48.18 -22.04 -8.14
C LEU A 14 47.76 -20.85 -7.26
N LYS A 15 48.66 -20.24 -6.49
CA LYS A 15 48.36 -19.05 -5.67
C LYS A 15 48.42 -17.74 -6.44
N GLN A 16 49.13 -17.68 -7.57
CA GLN A 16 49.25 -16.46 -8.37
C GLN A 16 48.09 -16.18 -9.33
N ASN A 17 47.20 -17.15 -9.60
CA ASN A 17 46.11 -16.96 -10.57
C ASN A 17 44.70 -16.87 -9.96
N SER A 18 44.58 -16.69 -8.64
CA SER A 18 43.29 -16.53 -7.94
C SER A 18 43.06 -15.09 -7.43
N SER A 19 43.42 -14.09 -8.22
CA SER A 19 42.88 -12.74 -8.02
C SER A 19 42.14 -12.30 -9.27
N ALA A 20 40.92 -12.80 -9.43
CA ALA A 20 39.98 -12.24 -10.39
C ALA A 20 39.92 -10.71 -10.18
N PRO A 21 40.04 -9.90 -11.24
CA PRO A 21 40.00 -8.46 -11.10
C PRO A 21 38.62 -8.09 -10.57
N GLN A 22 38.56 -7.67 -9.31
CA GLN A 22 37.37 -7.08 -8.71
C GLN A 22 37.05 -5.85 -9.55
N ARG A 23 36.06 -5.96 -10.46
CA ARG A 23 35.52 -4.82 -11.20
C ARG A 23 34.96 -3.87 -10.16
N GLN A 24 35.74 -2.84 -9.82
CA GLN A 24 35.31 -1.74 -8.98
C GLN A 24 34.18 -1.04 -9.75
N LEU A 25 32.95 -1.41 -9.44
CA LEU A 25 31.75 -0.69 -9.84
C LEU A 25 31.90 0.72 -9.27
N ARG A 26 32.44 1.66 -10.06
CA ARG A 26 32.38 3.10 -9.79
C ARG A 26 30.91 3.55 -9.93
N GLY A 27 30.09 3.08 -9.01
CA GLY A 27 28.77 3.61 -8.78
C GLY A 27 28.87 4.93 -8.03
N LEU A 28 27.78 5.69 -8.07
CA LEU A 28 27.56 7.01 -7.47
C LEU A 28 28.01 7.16 -6.00
N TYR A 29 28.28 6.05 -5.31
CA TYR A 29 28.69 5.94 -3.91
C TYR A 29 30.19 6.17 -3.65
N SER A 30 31.04 6.24 -4.69
CA SER A 30 32.51 6.33 -4.50
C SER A 30 33.01 7.67 -3.95
N LYS A 31 32.19 8.73 -4.02
CA LYS A 31 32.57 10.09 -3.58
C LYS A 31 32.00 10.49 -2.23
N VAL A 32 31.21 9.64 -1.58
CA VAL A 32 30.61 9.96 -0.29
C VAL A 32 31.16 8.97 0.74
N ASN A 33 31.74 9.50 1.83
CA ASN A 33 32.43 8.71 2.86
C ASN A 33 31.42 8.05 3.81
N ILE A 34 30.53 7.22 3.25
CA ILE A 34 29.38 6.63 3.95
C ILE A 34 29.76 5.22 4.41
N SER A 35 29.69 4.97 5.72
CA SER A 35 29.88 3.63 6.27
C SER A 35 28.80 2.67 5.76
N VAL A 36 29.14 1.40 5.57
CA VAL A 36 28.21 0.33 5.15
C VAL A 36 26.94 0.31 6.01
N LYS A 37 27.06 0.67 7.30
CA LYS A 37 25.93 0.81 8.23
C LYS A 37 24.95 1.91 7.78
N SER A 38 25.47 3.08 7.41
CA SER A 38 24.68 4.20 6.91
C SER A 38 24.10 3.92 5.52
N LEU A 39 24.81 3.17 4.66
CA LEU A 39 24.28 2.72 3.37
C LEU A 39 23.09 1.77 3.55
N ASN A 40 23.20 0.78 4.44
CA ASN A 40 22.11 -0.14 4.74
C ASN A 40 20.90 0.58 5.34
N ILE A 41 21.12 1.57 6.22
CA ILE A 41 20.05 2.42 6.74
C ILE A 41 19.37 3.19 5.61
N ILE A 42 20.12 3.77 4.66
CA ILE A 42 19.55 4.48 3.50
C ILE A 42 18.73 3.53 2.62
N ILE A 43 19.22 2.31 2.37
CA ILE A 43 18.49 1.30 1.58
C ILE A 43 17.18 0.90 2.29
N ILE A 44 17.22 0.70 3.61
CA ILE A 44 16.02 0.39 4.40
C ILE A 44 15.04 1.56 4.37
N VAL A 45 15.53 2.79 4.55
CA VAL A 45 14.70 4.00 4.51
C VAL A 45 14.08 4.19 3.12
N LEU A 46 14.81 3.93 2.04
CA LEU A 46 14.28 3.99 0.69
C LEU A 46 13.29 2.86 0.40
N ALA A 47 13.55 1.64 0.86
CA ALA A 47 12.61 0.53 0.72
C ALA A 47 11.32 0.80 1.49
N VAL A 48 11.42 1.31 2.73
CA VAL A 48 10.26 1.73 3.53
C VAL A 48 9.55 2.90 2.87
N ALA A 49 10.27 3.91 2.37
CA ALA A 49 9.68 5.04 1.67
C ALA A 49 8.99 4.64 0.36
N LEU A 50 9.53 3.65 -0.36
CA LEU A 50 8.91 3.09 -1.56
C LEU A 50 7.68 2.25 -1.22
N VAL A 51 7.71 1.46 -0.15
CA VAL A 51 6.54 0.72 0.33
C VAL A 51 5.44 1.67 0.80
N VAL A 52 5.80 2.73 1.54
CA VAL A 52 4.88 3.80 1.94
C VAL A 52 4.37 4.55 0.70
N CYS A 53 5.22 4.83 -0.29
CA CYS A 53 4.83 5.50 -1.53
C CYS A 53 3.91 4.61 -2.40
N MET A 54 4.11 3.29 -2.42
CA MET A 54 3.20 2.35 -3.08
C MET A 54 1.86 2.27 -2.33
N ALA A 55 1.87 2.19 -1.00
CA ALA A 55 0.64 2.18 -0.20
C ALA A 55 -0.17 3.48 -0.38
N VAL A 56 0.51 4.63 -0.46
CA VAL A 56 -0.12 5.93 -0.68
C VAL A 56 -0.53 6.11 -2.16
N GLY A 57 0.29 5.65 -3.11
CA GLY A 57 0.08 5.82 -4.55
C GLY A 57 -1.08 5.02 -5.13
N VAL A 58 -1.51 3.94 -4.47
CA VAL A 58 -2.69 3.15 -4.85
C VAL A 58 -4.01 3.90 -4.56
N SER A 59 -3.97 4.97 -3.77
CA SER A 59 -5.20 5.62 -3.27
C SER A 59 -5.79 6.72 -4.16
N ASN A 60 -5.36 6.90 -5.42
CA ASN A 60 -5.86 7.97 -6.31
C ASN A 60 -6.74 7.53 -7.49
N ALA A 61 -6.99 6.23 -7.70
CA ALA A 61 -7.75 5.74 -8.86
C ALA A 61 -9.20 5.27 -8.54
N GLY A 62 -9.76 5.65 -7.39
CA GLY A 62 -11.09 5.20 -6.96
C GLY A 62 -12.04 6.34 -6.59
N PHE A 63 -13.33 6.07 -6.73
CA PHE A 63 -14.42 6.94 -6.33
C PHE A 63 -14.61 6.88 -4.82
N THR A 64 -14.85 8.04 -4.23
CA THR A 64 -15.06 8.16 -2.79
C THR A 64 -16.56 8.18 -2.52
N ILE A 65 -17.01 7.21 -1.73
CA ILE A 65 -18.37 7.13 -1.21
C ILE A 65 -18.38 7.73 0.19
N ARG A 66 -19.13 8.81 0.36
CA ARG A 66 -19.34 9.45 1.68
C ARG A 66 -20.66 9.01 2.25
N PHE A 67 -20.70 8.77 3.55
CA PHE A 67 -21.91 8.42 4.27
C PHE A 67 -22.28 9.56 5.22
N ASP A 68 -23.43 10.18 4.96
CA ASP A 68 -24.04 11.18 5.84
C ASP A 68 -25.13 10.48 6.66
N SER A 69 -24.86 10.27 7.94
CA SER A 69 -25.78 9.58 8.85
C SER A 69 -27.01 10.43 9.23
N MET A 70 -27.14 11.68 8.76
CA MET A 70 -28.32 12.53 9.00
C MET A 70 -28.77 12.55 10.48
N GLY A 71 -27.79 12.76 11.37
CA GLY A 71 -27.99 12.80 12.82
C GLY A 71 -27.85 11.45 13.55
N GLY A 72 -27.43 10.39 12.86
CA GLY A 72 -26.98 9.14 13.49
C GLY A 72 -25.48 9.13 13.80
N THR A 73 -24.95 7.99 14.24
CA THR A 73 -23.51 7.77 14.46
C THR A 73 -22.70 7.98 13.17
N MET A 74 -21.45 8.43 13.32
CA MET A 74 -20.54 8.63 12.17
C MET A 74 -20.25 7.29 11.47
N VAL A 75 -20.26 7.31 10.15
CA VAL A 75 -19.91 6.17 9.29
C VAL A 75 -18.70 6.57 8.46
N GLU A 76 -17.67 5.72 8.43
CA GLU A 76 -16.45 6.00 7.68
C GLU A 76 -16.71 5.98 6.16
N SER A 77 -16.10 6.93 5.44
CA SER A 77 -16.17 6.95 3.97
C SER A 77 -15.38 5.78 3.38
N GLN A 78 -15.91 5.19 2.33
CA GLN A 78 -15.28 4.10 1.61
C GLN A 78 -14.74 4.56 0.25
N LYS A 79 -13.77 3.83 -0.27
CA LYS A 79 -13.19 4.08 -1.59
C LYS A 79 -13.35 2.82 -2.44
N HIS A 80 -14.01 2.97 -3.58
CA HIS A 80 -14.36 1.87 -4.49
C HIS A 80 -13.91 2.17 -5.92
N MET A 81 -13.67 1.14 -6.73
CA MET A 81 -13.40 1.29 -8.16
C MET A 81 -14.71 1.48 -8.95
N TYR A 82 -14.58 1.89 -10.21
CA TYR A 82 -15.71 1.91 -11.13
C TYR A 82 -16.32 0.51 -11.29
N GLY A 83 -17.64 0.40 -11.13
CA GLY A 83 -18.37 -0.84 -11.35
C GLY A 83 -18.33 -1.83 -10.19
N GLU A 84 -17.73 -1.45 -9.05
CA GLU A 84 -17.78 -2.25 -7.82
C GLU A 84 -19.06 -1.97 -7.03
N LEU A 85 -19.50 -2.96 -6.26
CA LEU A 85 -20.56 -2.82 -5.28
C LEU A 85 -19.99 -2.21 -3.99
N ILE A 86 -20.80 -1.40 -3.32
CA ILE A 86 -20.42 -0.82 -2.03
C ILE A 86 -20.47 -1.93 -0.96
N GLU A 87 -19.37 -2.09 -0.22
CA GLU A 87 -19.38 -2.96 0.96
C GLU A 87 -20.34 -2.40 2.01
N VAL A 88 -21.28 -3.23 2.46
CA VAL A 88 -22.31 -2.85 3.44
C VAL A 88 -21.64 -2.21 4.66
N PRO A 89 -21.82 -0.89 4.89
CA PRO A 89 -21.22 -0.23 6.04
C PRO A 89 -21.94 -0.65 7.32
N VAL A 90 -21.28 -0.43 8.46
CA VAL A 90 -21.95 -0.53 9.76
C VAL A 90 -23.11 0.46 9.76
N SER A 91 -24.34 -0.06 9.95
CA SER A 91 -25.54 0.77 9.94
C SER A 91 -25.45 1.80 11.07
N PRO A 92 -25.70 3.09 10.79
CA PRO A 92 -25.68 4.10 11.83
C PRO A 92 -26.82 3.86 12.81
N THR A 93 -26.65 4.30 14.05
CA THR A 93 -27.71 4.29 15.07
C THR A 93 -28.15 5.70 15.40
N ARG A 94 -29.46 5.90 15.59
CA ARG A 94 -30.07 7.17 16.03
C ARG A 94 -31.14 6.88 17.07
N GLU A 95 -31.06 7.53 18.24
CA GLU A 95 -32.00 7.27 19.34
C GLU A 95 -33.46 7.54 18.94
N GLY A 96 -34.35 6.58 19.18
CA GLY A 96 -35.77 6.67 18.85
C GLY A 96 -36.12 6.48 17.38
N TYR A 97 -35.15 6.05 16.55
CA TYR A 97 -35.36 5.78 15.13
C TYR A 97 -34.73 4.44 14.71
N LEU A 98 -35.37 3.80 13.73
CA LEU A 98 -34.85 2.66 13.02
C LEU A 98 -34.22 3.12 11.71
N PHE A 99 -33.01 2.63 11.43
CA PHE A 99 -32.35 2.85 10.15
C PHE A 99 -33.16 2.17 9.05
N ASP A 100 -33.55 2.95 8.03
CA ASP A 100 -34.39 2.48 6.94
C ASP A 100 -33.57 2.09 5.70
N GLY A 101 -32.45 2.76 5.46
CA GLY A 101 -31.60 2.52 4.30
C GLY A 101 -30.75 3.72 3.92
N TRP A 102 -29.97 3.58 2.85
CA TRP A 102 -29.18 4.65 2.26
C TRP A 102 -29.86 5.22 1.03
N TYR A 103 -29.73 6.53 0.84
CA TYR A 103 -30.40 7.28 -0.23
C TYR A 103 -29.42 8.22 -0.94
N LEU A 104 -29.65 8.49 -2.23
CA LEU A 104 -28.85 9.43 -3.03
C LEU A 104 -29.22 10.91 -2.79
N ASP A 105 -30.20 11.17 -1.94
CA ASP A 105 -30.66 12.51 -1.61
C ASP A 105 -31.10 12.60 -0.16
N GLN A 106 -30.97 13.81 0.40
CA GLN A 106 -31.37 14.12 1.78
C GLN A 106 -32.88 13.99 2.02
N ASN A 107 -33.69 14.05 0.96
CA ASN A 107 -35.14 13.93 1.05
C ASN A 107 -35.58 12.45 1.09
N THR A 108 -34.65 11.50 1.05
CA THR A 108 -34.91 10.06 1.08
C THR A 108 -35.85 9.58 -0.04
N ILE A 109 -35.73 10.17 -1.24
CA ILE A 109 -36.59 9.85 -2.38
C ILE A 109 -35.99 8.73 -3.24
N ARG A 110 -34.68 8.76 -3.46
CA ARG A 110 -33.96 7.80 -4.32
C ARG A 110 -33.17 6.82 -3.45
N PRO A 111 -33.71 5.63 -3.16
CA PRO A 111 -32.98 4.62 -2.40
C PRO A 111 -31.77 4.13 -3.20
N TRP A 112 -30.70 3.82 -2.49
CA TRP A 112 -29.53 3.12 -3.02
C TRP A 112 -29.59 1.65 -2.58
N ASP A 113 -29.62 0.75 -3.54
CA ASP A 113 -29.61 -0.69 -3.31
C ASP A 113 -28.16 -1.17 -3.20
N LEU A 114 -27.69 -1.44 -1.98
CA LEU A 114 -26.31 -1.91 -1.73
C LEU A 114 -25.99 -3.25 -2.43
N GLU A 115 -26.98 -4.04 -2.82
CA GLU A 115 -26.79 -5.32 -3.48
C GLU A 115 -26.80 -5.23 -5.01
N LYS A 116 -27.42 -4.18 -5.58
CA LYS A 116 -27.60 -4.04 -7.03
C LYS A 116 -26.88 -2.84 -7.63
N ASP A 117 -26.77 -1.75 -6.89
CA ASP A 117 -26.24 -0.50 -7.42
C ASP A 117 -24.73 -0.47 -7.34
N ILE A 118 -24.12 -0.15 -8.49
CA ILE A 118 -22.67 -0.10 -8.65
C ILE A 118 -22.17 1.33 -8.54
N VAL A 119 -20.94 1.48 -8.05
CA VAL A 119 -20.28 2.77 -7.97
C VAL A 119 -19.83 3.22 -9.36
N THR A 120 -20.46 4.27 -9.88
CA THR A 120 -20.08 4.89 -11.16
C THR A 120 -19.32 6.20 -10.98
N GLU A 121 -19.52 6.87 -9.85
CA GLU A 121 -18.90 8.15 -9.52
C GLU A 121 -18.76 8.36 -8.01
N SER A 122 -18.05 9.41 -7.59
CA SER A 122 -18.00 9.79 -6.18
C SER A 122 -19.33 10.39 -5.76
N LEU A 123 -19.96 9.83 -4.74
CA LEU A 123 -21.29 10.23 -4.30
C LEU A 123 -21.39 10.24 -2.77
N THR A 124 -22.41 10.92 -2.27
CA THR A 124 -22.76 10.95 -0.85
C THR A 124 -24.08 10.23 -0.66
N LEU A 125 -24.08 9.21 0.19
CA LEU A 125 -25.28 8.49 0.62
C LEU A 125 -25.78 9.06 1.93
N TYR A 126 -27.08 9.33 1.99
CA TYR A 126 -27.79 9.88 3.13
C TYR A 126 -28.59 8.80 3.83
N ALA A 127 -28.48 8.72 5.16
CA ALA A 127 -29.23 7.76 5.95
C ALA A 127 -30.71 8.16 6.04
N GLY A 128 -31.60 7.24 5.68
CA GLY A 128 -33.03 7.33 5.92
C GLY A 128 -33.41 6.70 7.25
N TRP A 129 -34.44 7.25 7.89
CA TRP A 129 -34.83 6.90 9.25
C TRP A 129 -36.34 6.80 9.38
N ARG A 130 -36.83 5.74 10.02
CA ARG A 130 -38.24 5.59 10.44
C ARG A 130 -38.36 5.73 11.95
N GLN A 131 -39.38 6.43 12.43
CA GLN A 131 -39.68 6.48 13.85
C GLN A 131 -40.06 5.08 14.35
N GLN A 132 -39.53 4.72 15.51
CA GLN A 132 -39.84 3.45 16.17
C GLN A 132 -41.20 3.50 16.86
#